data_AF-A0A6L7NMS0-F1
#
_entry.id   AF-A0A6L7NMS0-F1
#
_cell.length_a   1.000
_cell.length_b   1.000
_cell.length_c   1.000
_cell.angle_alpha   90.00
_cell.angle_beta   90.00
_cell.angle_gamma   90.00
#
_symmetry.space_group_name_H-M   'P 1'
#
loop_
_entity.id
_entity.type
_entity.pdbx_description
1 polymer ?
#
loop_
_entity_poly.entity_id
_entity_poly.type
_entity_poly.pdbx_seq_one_letter_code
_entity_poly.pdbx_strand_id
1 'polypeptide(L)'
;MVSEQILAVFRERLAALPGPVTIELWQSGGSSLEVPGRVQEPCPECPATYEVLKQIADVSDAVQLRTSEYGLQPERAAAMGVDRIPGIVFRRGHDGGEPSGLRIFGRPSGHFLPLLLEAIQRTASPSPPAPAELQEVLDQIEGPIAVRVMASVRDKSGTQAGASAFMLAGYAELGDAGVYVMESFPQLVHDLEMTHTPLTFVNNSRGFAGVADPLELAKYTLSSQQDRENPKPPKIQEGTLAQVELTRRGGAPERPKSGLILPPTGVAQGPGLAGGRAAPPARPAAPPRQAAPSAPVPPPPPAPDLPSVDVAVIGGGPAGLQAALTLTRGRRSVAVFDEPAPARNAAAHAVHGYLGFDDLPPAEVRRIAWEQIDRYGGATLHEERVDDVQRGQSGDFVLHTGAGPYLTARHVVLASGYRDAYPDLSGFRECWGESIIPCVLCDGYEHRDRAWAIVRASARARTTDPRLARNWTSDLQLIQGGDAQLTDLEARRMEELGVRLHRGNVAGIRREGTQIRGVTLDSGAEVEMETLLWMPPSEPVPLVARLARTLDLKRNPEGHVAADASQRTSVERLWAPGDVQGWAGAMAAARQGEIAAQVILHDWYQ
;
A
#
# COMPACT_ATOMS: atom_id res chain seq x y z
N MET A 1 11.90 -5.66 15.27
CA MET A 1 12.78 -4.96 16.24
C MET A 1 12.57 -3.46 16.07
N VAL A 2 12.59 -2.72 17.17
CA VAL A 2 12.52 -1.25 17.18
C VAL A 2 13.91 -0.70 16.85
N SER A 3 14.00 0.41 16.11
CA SER A 3 15.31 1.04 15.81
C SER A 3 15.80 1.85 17.02
N GLU A 4 17.14 1.96 17.19
CA GLU A 4 17.71 2.72 18.31
C GLU A 4 17.30 4.21 18.29
N GLN A 5 17.03 4.77 17.11
CA GLN A 5 16.46 6.12 16.99
C GLN A 5 15.09 6.25 17.67
N ILE A 6 14.23 5.24 17.54
CA ILE A 6 12.92 5.22 18.21
C ILE A 6 13.11 4.92 19.70
N LEU A 7 13.98 3.97 20.07
CA LEU A 7 14.28 3.67 21.48
C LEU A 7 14.86 4.89 22.22
N ALA A 8 15.65 5.74 21.56
CA ALA A 8 16.12 7.00 22.12
C ALA A 8 14.97 7.98 22.42
N VAL A 9 14.00 8.12 21.51
CA VAL A 9 12.79 8.96 21.74
C VAL A 9 11.95 8.41 22.90
N PHE A 10 11.76 7.09 22.98
CA PHE A 10 11.09 6.47 24.12
C PHE A 10 11.87 6.72 25.43
N ARG A 11 13.19 6.53 25.44
CA ARG A 11 14.05 6.77 26.61
C ARG A 11 13.94 8.22 27.13
N GLU A 12 13.97 9.21 26.23
CA GLU A 12 13.77 10.62 26.55
C GLU A 12 12.35 10.88 27.12
N ARG A 13 11.32 10.38 26.42
CA ARG A 13 9.91 10.66 26.74
C ARG A 13 9.37 9.89 27.94
N LEU A 14 9.95 8.75 28.27
CA LEU A 14 9.61 7.94 29.44
C LEU A 14 10.42 8.33 30.69
N ALA A 15 11.59 8.97 30.55
CA ALA A 15 12.33 9.51 31.70
C ALA A 15 11.55 10.60 32.47
N ALA A 16 10.56 11.24 31.82
CA ALA A 16 9.71 12.27 32.40
C ALA A 16 8.32 11.76 32.85
N LEU A 17 8.11 10.44 33.00
CA LEU A 17 6.82 9.92 33.48
C LEU A 17 6.54 10.37 34.94
N PRO A 18 5.35 10.91 35.24
CA PRO A 18 4.99 11.32 36.60
C PRO A 18 4.62 10.15 37.52
N GLY A 19 4.47 8.93 36.99
CA GLY A 19 4.13 7.75 37.75
C GLY A 19 4.42 6.45 36.98
N PRO A 20 4.57 5.31 37.69
CA PRO A 20 4.87 4.03 37.07
C PRO A 20 3.67 3.43 36.32
N VAL A 21 3.96 2.70 35.24
CA VAL A 21 3.00 2.06 34.35
C VAL A 21 3.32 0.58 34.19
N THR A 22 2.28 -0.25 34.20
CA THR A 22 2.38 -1.65 33.76
C THR A 22 1.69 -1.83 32.41
N ILE A 23 2.43 -2.38 31.45
CA ILE A 23 1.92 -2.88 30.18
C ILE A 23 1.63 -4.37 30.38
N GLU A 24 0.37 -4.78 30.22
CA GLU A 24 -0.05 -6.18 30.35
C GLU A 24 -0.40 -6.74 28.96
N LEU A 25 0.46 -7.61 28.44
CA LEU A 25 0.28 -8.31 27.16
C LEU A 25 -0.54 -9.60 27.36
N TRP A 26 -1.75 -9.59 26.85
CA TRP A 26 -2.62 -10.73 26.69
C TRP A 26 -2.29 -11.50 25.42
N GLN A 27 -1.97 -12.77 25.58
CA GLN A 27 -1.48 -13.65 24.52
C GLN A 27 -1.95 -15.09 24.69
N SER A 28 -1.53 -15.96 23.77
CA SER A 28 -1.64 -17.42 23.87
C SER A 28 -0.31 -18.08 23.56
N GLY A 29 0.01 -19.14 24.29
CA GLY A 29 1.17 -20.01 24.02
C GLY A 29 2.46 -19.58 24.73
N GLY A 30 2.39 -18.71 25.73
CA GLY A 30 3.54 -18.33 26.57
C GLY A 30 3.86 -19.30 27.71
N SER A 31 3.04 -20.34 27.93
CA SER A 31 3.31 -21.38 28.93
C SER A 31 3.26 -22.78 28.34
N SER A 32 4.19 -23.64 28.77
CA SER A 32 4.34 -25.05 28.34
C SER A 32 3.26 -25.99 28.90
N LEU A 33 2.13 -25.45 29.35
CA LEU A 33 1.06 -26.15 30.06
C LEU A 33 -0.17 -26.29 29.17
N GLU A 34 -0.23 -27.40 28.44
CA GLU A 34 -1.45 -27.82 27.75
C GLU A 34 -2.52 -28.21 28.78
N VAL A 35 -3.67 -27.53 28.75
CA VAL A 35 -4.83 -27.85 29.59
C VAL A 35 -5.86 -28.58 28.73
N PRO A 36 -6.13 -29.89 28.98
CA PRO A 36 -7.07 -30.65 28.17
C PRO A 36 -8.47 -30.01 28.14
N GLY A 37 -9.02 -29.85 26.93
CA GLY A 37 -10.39 -29.35 26.72
C GLY A 37 -10.54 -27.84 26.55
N ARG A 38 -9.46 -27.03 26.62
CA ARG A 38 -9.50 -25.62 26.18
C ARG A 38 -8.77 -25.44 24.85
N VAL A 39 -9.49 -24.96 23.83
CA VAL A 39 -8.91 -24.53 22.56
C VAL A 39 -8.09 -23.26 22.82
N GLN A 40 -6.78 -23.34 22.64
CA GLN A 40 -5.94 -22.14 22.57
C GLN A 40 -6.11 -21.53 21.18
N GLU A 41 -6.62 -20.31 21.09
CA GLU A 41 -6.57 -19.53 19.85
C GLU A 41 -5.10 -19.30 19.48
N PRO A 42 -4.63 -19.70 18.28
CA PRO A 42 -3.24 -19.48 17.90
C PRO A 42 -3.00 -17.98 17.68
N CYS A 43 -1.95 -17.42 18.29
CA CYS A 43 -1.56 -16.02 18.12
C CYS A 43 -0.18 -15.88 17.46
N PRO A 44 -0.10 -15.88 16.11
CA PRO A 44 1.17 -15.77 15.39
C PRO A 44 1.96 -14.49 15.69
N GLU A 45 1.26 -13.39 16.02
CA GLU A 45 1.89 -12.10 16.28
C GLU A 45 2.31 -11.89 17.76
N CYS A 46 1.90 -12.77 18.68
CA CYS A 46 2.19 -12.59 20.11
C CYS A 46 3.70 -12.57 20.42
N PRO A 47 4.54 -13.48 19.90
CA PRO A 47 5.99 -13.42 20.13
C PRO A 47 6.63 -12.12 19.60
N ALA A 48 6.22 -11.68 18.41
CA ALA A 48 6.74 -10.44 17.81
C ALA A 48 6.25 -9.18 18.53
N THR A 49 5.05 -9.24 19.15
CA THR A 49 4.50 -8.17 19.99
C THR A 49 5.23 -8.10 21.33
N TYR A 50 5.47 -9.25 21.96
CA TYR A 50 6.27 -9.34 23.19
C TYR A 50 7.65 -8.70 23.02
N GLU A 51 8.38 -9.04 21.95
CA GLU A 51 9.72 -8.45 21.70
C GLU A 51 9.69 -6.93 21.53
N VAL A 52 8.68 -6.37 20.86
CA VAL A 52 8.53 -4.90 20.74
C VAL A 52 8.25 -4.26 22.09
N LEU A 53 7.33 -4.82 22.88
CA LEU A 53 6.99 -4.30 24.20
C LEU A 53 8.15 -4.46 25.19
N LYS A 54 8.91 -5.54 25.10
CA LYS A 54 10.10 -5.78 25.93
C LYS A 54 11.16 -4.71 25.64
N GLN A 55 11.49 -4.47 24.37
CA GLN A 55 12.44 -3.43 23.97
C GLN A 55 12.02 -2.02 24.44
N ILE A 56 10.72 -1.77 24.62
CA ILE A 56 10.17 -0.50 25.11
C ILE A 56 10.12 -0.42 26.64
N ALA A 57 9.86 -1.52 27.34
CA ALA A 57 9.95 -1.57 28.80
C ALA A 57 11.42 -1.46 29.27
N ASP A 58 12.34 -2.14 28.58
CA ASP A 58 13.78 -2.16 28.90
C ASP A 58 14.45 -0.76 28.82
N VAL A 59 13.82 0.28 28.25
CA VAL A 59 14.38 1.65 28.23
C VAL A 59 13.96 2.55 29.38
N SER A 60 13.08 2.10 30.30
CA SER A 60 12.65 2.90 31.45
C SER A 60 12.16 2.04 32.61
N ASP A 61 12.80 2.18 33.78
CA ASP A 61 12.38 1.50 35.02
C ASP A 61 10.94 1.82 35.44
N ALA A 62 10.38 2.95 34.97
CA ALA A 62 8.99 3.35 35.21
C ALA A 62 7.97 2.53 34.40
N VAL A 63 8.39 1.68 33.46
CA VAL A 63 7.52 0.85 32.61
C VAL A 63 7.82 -0.63 32.84
N GLN A 64 6.85 -1.38 33.38
CA GLN A 64 6.96 -2.83 33.53
C GLN A 64 6.13 -3.57 32.48
N LEU A 65 6.70 -4.62 31.88
CA LEU A 65 5.97 -5.56 31.02
C LEU A 65 5.54 -6.79 31.83
N ARG A 66 4.25 -7.10 31.81
CA ARG A 66 3.68 -8.37 32.29
C ARG A 66 3.00 -9.10 31.13
N THR A 67 2.96 -10.43 31.19
CA THR A 67 2.21 -11.27 30.24
C THR A 67 1.03 -11.95 30.94
N SER A 68 -0.02 -12.28 30.20
CA SER A 68 -1.16 -13.05 30.69
C SER A 68 -1.75 -13.93 29.59
N GLU A 69 -2.03 -15.18 29.93
CA GLU A 69 -2.59 -16.17 29.01
C GLU A 69 -4.12 -16.03 28.93
N TYR A 70 -4.61 -15.57 27.78
CA TYR A 70 -6.03 -15.31 27.51
C TYR A 70 -6.88 -16.57 27.70
N GLY A 71 -6.44 -17.70 27.12
CA GLY A 71 -7.14 -18.99 27.24
C GLY A 71 -7.17 -19.58 28.66
N LEU A 72 -6.34 -19.08 29.58
CA LEU A 72 -6.34 -19.52 30.98
C LEU A 72 -7.26 -18.64 31.86
N GLN A 73 -7.33 -17.34 31.59
CA GLN A 73 -8.04 -16.35 32.42
C GLN A 73 -9.11 -15.54 31.64
N PRO A 74 -10.09 -16.16 30.97
CA PRO A 74 -11.04 -15.46 30.09
C PRO A 74 -11.95 -14.46 30.84
N GLU A 75 -12.34 -14.75 32.08
CA GLU A 75 -13.16 -13.83 32.89
C GLU A 75 -12.39 -12.55 33.25
N ARG A 76 -11.10 -12.67 33.58
CA ARG A 76 -10.22 -11.53 33.84
C ARG A 76 -9.92 -10.76 32.54
N ALA A 77 -9.74 -11.46 31.42
CA ALA A 77 -9.60 -10.83 30.11
C ALA A 77 -10.83 -9.95 29.80
N ALA A 78 -12.03 -10.52 29.95
CA ALA A 78 -13.29 -9.79 29.75
C ALA A 78 -13.48 -8.63 30.74
N ALA A 79 -13.17 -8.82 32.03
CA ALA A 79 -13.21 -7.75 33.04
C ALA A 79 -12.20 -6.61 32.74
N MET A 80 -11.06 -6.95 32.14
CA MET A 80 -10.09 -5.97 31.63
C MET A 80 -10.41 -5.47 30.22
N GLY A 81 -11.57 -5.81 29.63
CA GLY A 81 -12.02 -5.40 28.30
C GLY A 81 -11.16 -5.91 27.13
N VAL A 82 -10.48 -7.04 27.31
CA VAL A 82 -9.69 -7.70 26.28
C VAL A 82 -10.60 -8.66 25.51
N ASP A 83 -10.88 -8.35 24.24
CA ASP A 83 -11.69 -9.19 23.35
C ASP A 83 -10.92 -9.84 22.20
N ARG A 84 -9.62 -9.53 22.04
CA ARG A 84 -8.70 -10.08 21.02
C ARG A 84 -7.27 -10.23 21.56
N ILE A 85 -6.49 -11.11 20.92
CA ILE A 85 -5.05 -11.30 21.18
C ILE A 85 -4.21 -11.13 19.88
N PRO A 86 -3.02 -10.49 19.93
CA PRO A 86 -2.38 -9.93 21.12
C PRO A 86 -3.13 -8.68 21.60
N GLY A 87 -3.38 -8.60 22.91
CA GLY A 87 -4.10 -7.50 23.53
C GLY A 87 -3.20 -6.79 24.53
N ILE A 88 -3.01 -5.48 24.39
CA ILE A 88 -2.08 -4.68 25.18
C ILE A 88 -2.90 -3.75 26.07
N VAL A 89 -2.87 -3.97 27.39
CA VAL A 89 -3.61 -3.18 28.37
C VAL A 89 -2.64 -2.35 29.20
N PHE A 90 -2.94 -1.07 29.39
CA PHE A 90 -2.13 -0.18 30.22
C PHE A 90 -2.76 -0.03 31.61
N ARG A 91 -1.96 -0.16 32.66
CA ARG A 91 -2.38 -0.10 34.07
C ARG A 91 -1.53 0.87 34.84
N ARG A 92 -2.13 1.57 35.82
CA ARG A 92 -1.40 2.46 36.73
C ARG A 92 -0.68 1.64 37.80
N GLY A 93 0.53 2.05 38.17
CA GLY A 93 1.34 1.35 39.18
C GLY A 93 2.12 0.14 38.64
N HIS A 94 3.15 -0.27 39.37
CA HIS A 94 3.93 -1.48 39.10
C HIS A 94 3.26 -2.76 39.62
N ASP A 95 2.46 -2.67 40.69
CA ASP A 95 1.79 -3.85 41.27
C ASP A 95 0.63 -4.37 40.38
N GLY A 96 0.22 -3.57 39.40
CA GLY A 96 -0.99 -3.74 38.63
C GLY A 96 -2.17 -3.15 39.39
N GLY A 97 -2.30 -1.82 39.37
CA GLY A 97 -3.51 -1.14 39.82
C GLY A 97 -4.64 -1.27 38.80
N GLU A 98 -5.65 -0.41 38.92
CA GLU A 98 -6.80 -0.40 38.01
C GLU A 98 -6.37 -0.22 36.53
N PRO A 99 -7.07 -0.86 35.58
CA PRO A 99 -6.89 -0.60 34.15
C PRO A 99 -7.11 0.89 33.84
N SER A 100 -6.33 1.43 32.91
CA SER A 100 -6.48 2.82 32.44
C SER A 100 -7.69 3.04 31.53
N GLY A 101 -8.44 1.98 31.17
CA GLY A 101 -9.41 1.98 30.06
C GLY A 101 -8.77 1.93 28.67
N LEU A 102 -7.45 2.19 28.53
CA LEU A 102 -6.75 2.24 27.25
C LEU A 102 -6.22 0.87 26.83
N ARG A 103 -6.42 0.51 25.56
CA ARG A 103 -5.96 -0.76 24.96
C ARG A 103 -5.49 -0.60 23.52
N ILE A 104 -4.49 -1.39 23.15
CA ILE A 104 -4.09 -1.61 21.76
C ILE A 104 -4.18 -3.11 21.46
N PHE A 105 -4.88 -3.49 20.41
CA PHE A 105 -4.97 -4.87 19.94
C PHE A 105 -4.14 -5.01 18.67
N GLY A 106 -3.41 -6.11 18.55
CA GLY A 106 -2.48 -6.37 17.45
C GLY A 106 -1.08 -5.82 17.71
N ARG A 107 -0.16 -6.05 16.78
CA ARG A 107 1.27 -5.75 16.96
C ARG A 107 1.57 -4.26 16.68
N PRO A 108 1.99 -3.46 17.68
CA PRO A 108 2.31 -2.05 17.48
C PRO A 108 3.58 -1.94 16.63
N SER A 109 3.47 -1.28 15.48
CA SER A 109 4.58 -1.05 14.55
C SER A 109 4.33 0.21 13.72
N GLY A 110 5.40 0.76 13.12
CA GLY A 110 5.30 1.99 12.32
C GLY A 110 4.69 3.15 13.11
N HIS A 111 3.59 3.71 12.60
CA HIS A 111 2.88 4.83 13.22
C HIS A 111 2.24 4.50 14.58
N PHE A 112 2.06 3.21 14.94
CA PHE A 112 1.52 2.82 16.24
C PHE A 112 2.53 2.91 17.39
N LEU A 113 3.82 3.07 17.11
CA LEU A 113 4.82 3.25 18.17
C LEU A 113 4.64 4.60 18.92
N PRO A 114 4.45 5.75 18.23
CA PRO A 114 3.96 6.98 18.88
C PRO A 114 2.66 6.81 19.68
N LEU A 115 1.68 6.04 19.18
CA LEU A 115 0.41 5.81 19.88
C LEU A 115 0.58 4.97 21.15
N LEU A 116 1.51 4.00 21.13
CA LEU A 116 1.92 3.22 22.30
C LEU A 116 2.58 4.12 23.36
N LEU A 117 3.44 5.06 22.96
CA LEU A 117 4.03 6.04 23.87
C LEU A 117 2.95 6.95 24.51
N GLU A 118 2.02 7.45 23.70
CA GLU A 118 0.89 8.27 24.14
C GLU A 118 0.05 7.55 25.21
N ALA A 119 -0.27 6.26 25.00
CA ALA A 119 -1.01 5.45 25.97
C ALA A 119 -0.27 5.28 27.30
N ILE A 120 1.05 5.08 27.27
CA ILE A 120 1.89 4.99 28.48
C ILE A 120 1.88 6.33 29.23
N GLN A 121 2.12 7.45 28.53
CA GLN A 121 2.16 8.79 29.14
C GLN A 121 0.81 9.21 29.74
N ARG A 122 -0.31 8.87 29.08
CA ARG A 122 -1.67 9.07 29.61
C ARG A 122 -2.01 8.18 30.80
N THR A 123 -1.48 6.95 30.82
CA THR A 123 -1.66 6.06 31.96
C THR A 123 -0.91 6.57 33.18
N ALA A 124 0.34 7.00 33.01
CA ALA A 124 1.17 7.55 34.09
C ALA A 124 0.61 8.83 34.71
N SER A 125 -0.04 9.66 33.89
CA SER A 125 -0.49 11.00 34.28
C SER A 125 -1.94 11.00 34.79
N PRO A 126 -2.30 11.85 35.77
CA PRO A 126 -3.69 12.22 35.96
C PRO A 126 -4.17 12.98 34.71
N SER A 127 -5.40 12.70 34.26
CA SER A 127 -5.99 13.44 33.17
C SER A 127 -6.17 14.91 33.54
N PRO A 128 -5.86 15.88 32.66
CA PRO A 128 -6.26 17.26 32.87
C PRO A 128 -7.79 17.37 32.87
N PRO A 129 -8.38 18.40 33.51
CA PRO A 129 -9.81 18.66 33.40
C PRO A 129 -10.19 18.89 31.94
N ALA A 130 -11.39 18.44 31.55
CA ALA A 130 -11.90 18.67 30.21
C ALA A 130 -12.09 20.18 29.93
N PRO A 131 -11.90 20.65 28.69
CA PRO A 131 -12.36 21.97 28.27
C PRO A 131 -13.85 22.14 28.57
N ALA A 132 -14.29 23.35 28.94
CA ALA A 132 -15.67 23.60 29.38
C ALA A 132 -16.74 23.08 28.39
N GLU A 133 -16.58 23.32 27.09
CA GLU A 133 -17.51 22.82 26.05
C GLU A 133 -17.53 21.28 25.97
N LEU A 134 -16.40 20.61 26.25
CA LEU A 134 -16.37 19.14 26.33
C LEU A 134 -17.02 18.64 27.62
N GLN A 135 -16.79 19.29 28.76
CA GLN A 135 -17.42 18.94 30.03
C GLN A 135 -18.96 19.06 29.94
N GLU A 136 -19.47 20.16 29.37
CA GLU A 136 -20.92 20.36 29.16
C GLU A 136 -21.56 19.23 28.33
N VAL A 137 -20.83 18.64 27.38
CA VAL A 137 -21.31 17.50 26.59
C VAL A 137 -21.17 16.18 27.37
N LEU A 138 -20.08 15.99 28.10
CA LEU A 138 -19.87 14.80 28.94
C LEU A 138 -20.92 14.68 30.05
N ASP A 139 -21.28 15.80 30.68
CA ASP A 139 -22.30 15.87 31.75
C ASP A 139 -23.72 15.45 31.26
N GLN A 140 -23.94 15.37 29.94
CA GLN A 140 -25.20 14.95 29.32
C GLN A 140 -25.19 13.47 28.87
N ILE A 141 -24.05 12.77 28.92
CA ILE A 141 -23.93 11.39 28.45
C ILE A 141 -24.27 10.42 29.58
N GLU A 142 -25.21 9.50 29.33
CA GLU A 142 -25.61 8.49 30.31
C GLU A 142 -24.73 7.24 30.22
N GLY A 143 -23.93 6.97 31.25
CA GLY A 143 -23.15 5.72 31.37
C GLY A 143 -21.77 5.74 30.67
N PRO A 144 -21.14 4.57 30.49
CA PRO A 144 -19.76 4.49 29.99
C PRO A 144 -19.62 4.87 28.52
N ILE A 145 -18.43 5.34 28.15
CA ILE A 145 -18.07 5.72 26.77
C ILE A 145 -17.01 4.75 26.27
N ALA A 146 -17.41 3.79 25.43
CA ALA A 146 -16.55 2.80 24.81
C ALA A 146 -16.26 3.14 23.35
N VAL A 147 -15.04 3.57 23.04
CA VAL A 147 -14.57 3.92 21.69
C VAL A 147 -13.68 2.81 21.14
N ARG A 148 -14.04 2.24 19.98
CA ARG A 148 -13.19 1.30 19.24
C ARG A 148 -12.73 1.92 17.93
N VAL A 149 -11.42 2.03 17.73
CA VAL A 149 -10.83 2.56 16.49
C VAL A 149 -10.15 1.43 15.73
N MET A 150 -10.66 1.11 14.54
CA MET A 150 -10.01 0.21 13.59
C MET A 150 -9.03 1.02 12.73
N ALA A 151 -7.75 0.68 12.75
CA ALA A 151 -6.71 1.44 12.07
C ALA A 151 -5.63 0.55 11.44
N SER A 152 -5.10 0.98 10.29
CA SER A 152 -4.02 0.29 9.55
C SER A 152 -2.65 0.88 9.91
N VAL A 153 -1.61 0.05 10.01
CA VAL A 153 -0.21 0.52 10.23
C VAL A 153 0.32 1.41 9.10
N ARG A 154 -0.37 1.44 7.96
CA ARG A 154 0.01 2.17 6.73
C ARG A 154 -0.49 3.62 6.72
N ASP A 155 -1.37 4.00 7.65
CA ASP A 155 -1.98 5.32 7.69
C ASP A 155 -1.77 6.01 9.05
N LYS A 156 -1.44 7.31 9.00
CA LYS A 156 -1.30 8.17 10.18
C LYS A 156 -2.65 8.56 10.77
N SER A 157 -3.68 8.72 9.94
CA SER A 157 -4.99 9.21 10.38
C SER A 157 -5.64 8.27 11.40
N GLY A 158 -5.42 6.95 11.26
CA GLY A 158 -5.87 5.97 12.25
C GLY A 158 -5.20 6.09 13.62
N THR A 159 -3.95 6.53 13.68
CA THR A 159 -3.26 6.80 14.95
C THR A 159 -3.66 8.14 15.57
N GLN A 160 -4.09 9.11 14.75
CA GLN A 160 -4.72 10.35 15.22
C GLN A 160 -6.10 10.07 15.83
N ALA A 161 -6.94 9.27 15.16
CA ALA A 161 -8.22 8.82 15.71
C ALA A 161 -8.04 8.01 17.01
N GLY A 162 -7.04 7.13 17.08
CA GLY A 162 -6.66 6.42 18.30
C GLY A 162 -6.25 7.34 19.45
N ALA A 163 -5.45 8.37 19.16
CA ALA A 163 -5.07 9.38 20.16
C ALA A 163 -6.26 10.22 20.64
N SER A 164 -7.20 10.57 19.74
CA SER A 164 -8.48 11.22 20.11
C SER A 164 -9.36 10.35 21.00
N ALA A 165 -9.43 9.05 20.73
CA ALA A 165 -10.13 8.09 21.60
C ALA A 165 -9.47 7.99 22.98
N PHE A 166 -8.13 7.93 23.05
CA PHE A 166 -7.39 7.95 24.32
C PHE A 166 -7.50 9.28 25.08
N MET A 167 -7.65 10.40 24.37
CA MET A 167 -7.98 11.69 24.98
C MET A 167 -9.38 11.65 25.62
N LEU A 168 -10.42 11.25 24.87
CA LEU A 168 -11.79 11.20 25.39
C LEU A 168 -11.92 10.24 26.58
N ALA A 169 -11.33 9.05 26.49
CA ALA A 169 -11.32 8.08 27.59
C ALA A 169 -10.55 8.58 28.82
N GLY A 170 -9.60 9.51 28.65
CA GLY A 170 -8.96 10.19 29.77
C GLY A 170 -9.89 11.19 30.48
N TYR A 171 -10.79 11.85 29.75
CA TYR A 171 -11.69 12.86 30.33
C TYR A 171 -12.95 12.26 30.99
N ALA A 172 -13.45 11.14 30.48
CA ALA A 172 -14.58 10.44 31.06
C ALA A 172 -14.12 9.47 32.17
N GLU A 173 -14.64 9.59 33.40
CA GLU A 173 -14.32 8.67 34.51
C GLU A 173 -14.70 7.20 34.24
N LEU A 174 -15.53 6.96 33.22
CA LEU A 174 -15.96 5.65 32.72
C LEU A 174 -15.56 5.42 31.25
N GLY A 175 -14.44 6.02 30.83
CA GLY A 175 -13.91 5.94 29.47
C GLY A 175 -13.18 4.63 29.16
N ASP A 176 -13.59 3.97 28.08
CA ASP A 176 -12.98 2.76 27.54
C ASP A 176 -12.55 3.04 26.09
N ALA A 177 -11.27 2.78 25.75
CA ALA A 177 -10.76 3.02 24.41
C ALA A 177 -9.85 1.88 23.92
N GLY A 178 -10.28 1.20 22.86
CA GLY A 178 -9.52 0.15 22.19
C GLY A 178 -9.14 0.53 20.76
N VAL A 179 -7.86 0.43 20.41
CA VAL A 179 -7.38 0.63 19.03
C VAL A 179 -6.92 -0.69 18.46
N TYR A 180 -7.49 -1.10 17.32
CA TYR A 180 -7.22 -2.39 16.67
C TYR A 180 -6.33 -2.18 15.45
N VAL A 181 -5.13 -2.77 15.48
CA VAL A 181 -4.23 -2.88 14.33
C VAL A 181 -4.85 -3.88 13.34
N MET A 182 -5.39 -3.38 12.25
CA MET A 182 -6.18 -4.17 11.29
C MET A 182 -5.39 -5.30 10.65
N GLU A 183 -4.10 -5.10 10.39
CA GLU A 183 -3.21 -6.13 9.83
C GLU A 183 -3.10 -7.37 10.71
N SER A 184 -3.28 -7.23 12.03
CA SER A 184 -3.30 -8.35 12.99
C SER A 184 -4.62 -9.14 12.98
N PHE A 185 -5.70 -8.58 12.41
CA PHE A 185 -7.06 -9.15 12.46
C PHE A 185 -7.78 -9.14 11.10
N PRO A 186 -7.23 -9.75 10.04
CA PRO A 186 -7.84 -9.72 8.70
C PRO A 186 -9.28 -10.27 8.66
N GLN A 187 -9.61 -11.25 9.51
CA GLN A 187 -10.97 -11.77 9.63
C GLN A 187 -11.95 -10.71 10.19
N LEU A 188 -11.52 -9.90 11.16
CA LEU A 188 -12.33 -8.82 11.73
C LEU A 188 -12.56 -7.68 10.72
N VAL A 189 -11.54 -7.38 9.90
CA VAL A 189 -11.65 -6.42 8.79
C VAL A 189 -12.71 -6.87 7.77
N HIS A 190 -12.74 -8.18 7.48
CA HIS A 190 -13.74 -8.78 6.59
C HIS A 190 -15.15 -8.81 7.21
N ASP A 191 -15.27 -9.25 8.47
CA ASP A 191 -16.56 -9.32 9.19
C ASP A 191 -17.19 -7.94 9.45
N LEU A 192 -16.38 -6.87 9.42
CA LEU A 192 -16.82 -5.47 9.49
C LEU A 192 -16.94 -4.79 8.10
N GLU A 193 -16.89 -5.55 7.01
CA GLU A 193 -17.00 -5.07 5.61
C GLU A 193 -16.18 -3.78 5.32
N MET A 194 -14.98 -3.69 5.91
CA MET A 194 -14.26 -2.42 5.99
C MET A 194 -13.73 -1.97 4.62
N THR A 195 -14.17 -0.78 4.20
CA THR A 195 -13.76 -0.15 2.93
C THR A 195 -12.85 1.06 3.13
N HIS A 196 -12.75 1.60 4.35
CA HIS A 196 -12.03 2.83 4.69
C HIS A 196 -11.31 2.70 6.04
N THR A 197 -10.26 3.51 6.26
CA THR A 197 -9.54 3.59 7.53
C THR A 197 -9.24 5.04 7.92
N PRO A 198 -9.25 5.40 9.21
CA PRO A 198 -9.81 4.63 10.31
C PRO A 198 -11.33 4.48 10.21
N LEU A 199 -11.85 3.48 10.92
CA LEU A 199 -13.28 3.32 11.19
C LEU A 199 -13.46 3.30 12.70
N THR A 200 -14.22 4.26 13.22
CA THR A 200 -14.42 4.46 14.67
C THR A 200 -15.86 4.11 15.05
N PHE A 201 -16.00 3.24 16.06
CA PHE A 201 -17.27 2.86 16.66
C PHE A 201 -17.33 3.44 18.09
N VAL A 202 -18.52 3.84 18.52
CA VAL A 202 -18.76 4.38 19.86
C VAL A 202 -19.97 3.69 20.47
N ASN A 203 -19.85 3.07 21.65
CA ASN A 203 -20.94 2.37 22.35
C ASN A 203 -21.72 1.35 21.49
N ASN A 204 -21.02 0.67 20.57
CA ASN A 204 -21.58 -0.23 19.54
C ASN A 204 -22.57 0.43 18.55
N SER A 205 -22.59 1.76 18.47
CA SER A 205 -23.27 2.52 17.41
C SER A 205 -22.62 2.24 16.05
N ARG A 206 -23.26 2.67 14.95
CA ARG A 206 -22.71 2.59 13.60
C ARG A 206 -21.29 3.18 13.55
N GLY A 207 -20.40 2.55 12.79
CA GLY A 207 -19.06 3.08 12.57
C GLY A 207 -19.10 4.35 11.72
N PHE A 208 -18.16 5.29 11.95
CA PHE A 208 -17.89 6.41 11.06
C PHE A 208 -16.42 6.41 10.62
N ALA A 209 -16.14 6.87 9.40
CA ALA A 209 -14.79 6.92 8.85
C ALA A 209 -14.10 8.25 9.13
N GLY A 210 -12.77 8.24 9.21
CA GLY A 210 -11.95 9.45 9.39
C GLY A 210 -11.71 9.87 10.83
N VAL A 211 -11.11 11.04 11.01
CA VAL A 211 -10.64 11.55 12.31
C VAL A 211 -11.66 12.53 12.89
N ALA A 212 -12.06 12.27 14.14
CA ALA A 212 -12.82 13.19 14.98
C ALA A 212 -11.97 13.55 16.22
N ASP A 213 -12.12 14.78 16.70
CA ASP A 213 -11.52 15.21 17.97
C ASP A 213 -12.37 14.72 19.18
N PRO A 214 -11.88 14.84 20.43
CA PRO A 214 -12.60 14.37 21.62
C PRO A 214 -13.99 15.00 21.82
N LEU A 215 -14.20 16.23 21.36
CA LEU A 215 -15.45 16.97 21.49
C LEU A 215 -16.47 16.50 20.45
N GLU A 216 -16.05 16.28 19.22
CA GLU A 216 -16.88 15.68 18.18
C GLU A 216 -17.21 14.21 18.49
N LEU A 217 -16.28 13.45 19.09
CA LEU A 217 -16.55 12.10 19.62
C LEU A 217 -17.58 12.11 20.77
N ALA A 218 -17.48 13.05 21.72
CA ALA A 218 -18.46 13.21 22.79
C ALA A 218 -19.84 13.60 22.24
N LYS A 219 -19.90 14.57 21.31
CA LYS A 219 -21.14 14.97 20.62
C LYS A 219 -21.76 13.81 19.84
N TYR A 220 -20.94 12.98 19.20
CA TYR A 220 -21.41 11.75 18.54
C TYR A 220 -22.00 10.76 19.53
N THR A 221 -21.33 10.53 20.67
CA THR A 221 -21.80 9.65 21.76
C THR A 221 -23.17 10.10 22.28
N LEU A 222 -23.33 11.39 22.57
CA LEU A 222 -24.60 11.96 23.01
C LEU A 222 -25.70 11.79 21.95
N SER A 223 -25.35 12.01 20.67
CA SER A 223 -26.31 11.84 19.57
C SER A 223 -26.79 10.40 19.40
N SER A 224 -25.95 9.38 19.65
CA SER A 224 -26.35 7.97 19.50
C SER A 224 -27.12 7.41 20.68
N GLN A 225 -27.10 8.10 21.82
CA GLN A 225 -28.03 7.85 22.93
C GLN A 225 -29.43 8.42 22.63
N GLN A 226 -29.49 9.60 22.01
CA GLN A 226 -30.72 10.33 21.68
C GLN A 226 -31.42 9.80 20.42
N ASP A 227 -30.67 9.45 19.37
CA ASP A 227 -31.15 8.84 18.13
C ASP A 227 -30.35 7.55 17.84
N ARG A 228 -30.94 6.42 18.23
CA ARG A 228 -30.33 5.09 18.08
C ARG A 228 -30.39 4.52 16.66
N GLU A 229 -31.30 5.02 15.82
CA GLU A 229 -31.50 4.49 14.46
C GLU A 229 -30.65 5.22 13.42
N ASN A 230 -30.32 6.49 13.64
CA ASN A 230 -29.48 7.26 12.72
C ASN A 230 -28.68 8.40 13.41
N PRO A 231 -27.69 8.06 14.27
CA PRO A 231 -26.87 9.06 14.96
C PRO A 231 -26.18 10.00 13.97
N LYS A 232 -26.25 11.30 14.24
CA LYS A 232 -25.66 12.32 13.38
C LYS A 232 -24.13 12.23 13.44
N PRO A 233 -23.43 11.93 12.33
CA PRO A 233 -21.99 11.74 12.35
C PRO A 233 -21.24 13.01 12.81
N PRO A 234 -20.05 12.85 13.41
CA PRO A 234 -19.22 13.99 13.81
C PRO A 234 -18.82 14.85 12.60
N LYS A 235 -18.45 16.10 12.84
CA LYS A 235 -17.88 16.99 11.82
C LYS A 235 -16.45 16.57 11.47
N ILE A 236 -16.33 15.55 10.63
CA ILE A 236 -15.07 15.00 10.14
C ILE A 236 -14.37 16.03 9.23
N GLN A 237 -13.04 16.11 9.30
CA GLN A 237 -12.23 16.76 8.27
C GLN A 237 -12.23 15.89 7.00
N GLU A 238 -13.18 16.17 6.10
CA GLU A 238 -13.40 15.58 4.75
C GLU A 238 -13.17 14.07 4.58
N GLY A 239 -14.25 13.28 4.46
CA GLY A 239 -14.18 11.90 3.99
C GLY A 239 -15.45 11.07 4.18
N THR A 240 -15.89 10.41 3.11
CA THR A 240 -17.09 9.56 2.94
C THR A 240 -17.54 8.74 4.17
N LEU A 241 -18.86 8.77 4.46
CA LEU A 241 -19.50 7.88 5.43
C LEU A 241 -19.61 6.45 4.89
N ALA A 242 -19.10 5.47 5.64
CA ALA A 242 -19.38 4.04 5.43
C ALA A 242 -20.33 3.54 6.53
N GLN A 243 -21.46 2.96 6.16
CA GLN A 243 -22.42 2.37 7.10
C GLN A 243 -22.05 0.92 7.38
N VAL A 244 -21.71 0.59 8.63
CA VAL A 244 -21.50 -0.80 9.10
C VAL A 244 -22.14 -0.96 10.47
N GLU A 245 -22.97 -2.00 10.62
CA GLU A 245 -23.54 -2.44 11.89
C GLU A 245 -22.87 -3.74 12.37
N LEU A 246 -22.70 -3.88 13.68
CA LEU A 246 -22.18 -5.09 14.32
C LEU A 246 -23.25 -6.20 14.38
N THR A 247 -23.54 -6.83 13.23
CA THR A 247 -24.50 -7.95 13.20
C THR A 247 -23.93 -9.22 13.86
N ARG A 248 -24.58 -9.70 14.92
CA ARG A 248 -24.39 -11.10 15.38
C ARG A 248 -24.87 -12.05 14.28
N ARG A 249 -23.98 -12.94 13.79
CA ARG A 249 -24.32 -13.94 12.76
C ARG A 249 -25.46 -14.88 13.21
N GLY A 250 -26.46 -15.07 12.35
CA GLY A 250 -27.47 -16.12 12.51
C GLY A 250 -28.63 -16.01 11.52
N GLY A 251 -28.57 -16.70 10.38
CA GLY A 251 -29.68 -16.81 9.41
C GLY A 251 -29.23 -17.16 7.99
N ALA A 252 -29.97 -18.04 7.31
CA ALA A 252 -29.72 -18.50 5.93
C ALA A 252 -30.57 -17.70 4.89
N PRO A 253 -30.28 -17.78 3.58
CA PRO A 253 -30.60 -16.70 2.63
C PRO A 253 -31.87 -16.88 1.78
N GLU A 254 -32.38 -15.77 1.21
CA GLU A 254 -33.35 -15.75 0.10
C GLU A 254 -32.92 -14.82 -1.06
N ARG A 255 -33.43 -15.08 -2.27
CA ARG A 255 -33.20 -14.32 -3.52
C ARG A 255 -34.50 -13.69 -4.04
N PRO A 256 -34.45 -12.50 -4.68
CA PRO A 256 -34.96 -12.37 -6.07
C PRO A 256 -34.06 -11.44 -6.94
N LYS A 257 -33.65 -11.82 -8.16
CA LYS A 257 -34.34 -11.75 -9.48
C LYS A 257 -34.47 -10.36 -10.15
N SER A 258 -33.64 -10.19 -11.21
CA SER A 258 -33.92 -9.60 -12.54
C SER A 258 -34.41 -8.15 -12.72
N GLY A 259 -33.74 -7.42 -13.62
CA GLY A 259 -34.24 -6.17 -14.23
C GLY A 259 -33.28 -5.58 -15.27
N LEU A 260 -33.35 -6.04 -16.53
CA LEU A 260 -32.48 -5.60 -17.63
C LEU A 260 -33.24 -4.65 -18.57
N ILE A 261 -32.77 -3.40 -18.75
CA ILE A 261 -33.33 -2.45 -19.73
C ILE A 261 -32.20 -1.64 -20.39
N LEU A 262 -32.12 -1.69 -21.71
CA LEU A 262 -31.36 -0.79 -22.59
C LEU A 262 -32.34 0.00 -23.47
N PRO A 263 -32.02 1.26 -23.82
CA PRO A 263 -32.28 1.76 -25.17
C PRO A 263 -31.11 2.70 -25.66
N PRO A 264 -31.16 3.32 -26.85
CA PRO A 264 -30.70 2.66 -28.07
C PRO A 264 -29.64 3.46 -28.86
N THR A 265 -29.09 2.84 -29.89
CA THR A 265 -28.12 3.42 -30.82
C THR A 265 -28.74 4.39 -31.84
N GLY A 266 -27.94 5.34 -32.34
CA GLY A 266 -28.28 6.24 -33.44
C GLY A 266 -27.06 6.57 -34.30
N VAL A 267 -27.20 6.54 -35.63
CA VAL A 267 -26.11 6.66 -36.62
C VAL A 267 -26.43 7.71 -37.68
N ALA A 268 -25.48 8.61 -37.96
CA ALA A 268 -25.32 9.40 -39.20
C ALA A 268 -23.87 9.95 -39.21
N GLN A 269 -22.96 9.52 -40.09
CA GLN A 269 -22.72 9.96 -41.49
C GLN A 269 -22.31 11.45 -41.66
N GLY A 270 -21.15 11.69 -42.30
CA GLY A 270 -20.52 13.00 -42.58
C GLY A 270 -21.06 13.70 -43.84
N PRO A 271 -20.28 14.51 -44.63
CA PRO A 271 -18.81 14.77 -44.69
C PRO A 271 -18.46 16.28 -44.46
N GLY A 272 -17.26 16.87 -44.71
CA GLY A 272 -15.90 16.40 -45.07
C GLY A 272 -15.04 17.47 -45.83
N LEU A 273 -13.79 17.12 -46.19
CA LEU A 273 -12.84 17.78 -47.15
C LEU A 273 -12.15 19.15 -46.83
N ALA A 274 -10.83 19.04 -46.56
CA ALA A 274 -9.70 19.60 -47.33
C ALA A 274 -9.23 21.09 -47.25
N GLY A 275 -7.88 21.26 -47.22
CA GLY A 275 -7.11 22.49 -47.52
C GLY A 275 -6.33 23.07 -46.33
N GLY A 276 -5.09 23.58 -46.43
CA GLY A 276 -4.17 23.59 -47.58
C GLY A 276 -3.13 24.74 -47.60
N ARG A 277 -1.99 24.59 -46.90
CA ARG A 277 -0.66 25.23 -47.12
C ARG A 277 -0.39 26.75 -46.91
N ALA A 278 0.68 26.96 -46.13
CA ALA A 278 1.89 27.78 -46.42
C ALA A 278 1.96 29.31 -46.21
N ALA A 279 3.13 29.75 -45.74
CA ALA A 279 3.57 31.14 -45.53
C ALA A 279 4.62 31.58 -46.56
N PRO A 280 4.79 32.90 -46.78
CA PRO A 280 6.11 33.51 -47.04
C PRO A 280 6.23 34.99 -46.50
N PRO A 281 7.28 35.77 -46.80
CA PRO A 281 8.73 35.54 -46.67
C PRO A 281 9.49 36.68 -45.93
N ALA A 282 10.82 36.56 -45.75
CA ALA A 282 11.69 37.57 -45.12
C ALA A 282 12.64 38.30 -46.12
N ARG A 283 13.16 39.49 -45.75
CA ARG A 283 14.26 40.27 -46.40
C ARG A 283 14.56 41.58 -45.61
N PRO A 284 15.70 42.29 -45.82
CA PRO A 284 17.11 41.88 -45.90
C PRO A 284 18.02 42.65 -44.91
N ALA A 285 19.33 42.35 -44.87
CA ALA A 285 20.31 42.92 -43.91
C ALA A 285 21.13 44.12 -44.43
N ALA A 286 21.81 44.83 -43.51
CA ALA A 286 22.69 45.99 -43.75
C ALA A 286 24.05 45.84 -42.99
N PRO A 287 25.10 46.64 -43.32
CA PRO A 287 26.52 46.24 -43.17
C PRO A 287 27.19 46.58 -41.81
N PRO A 288 28.38 46.00 -41.52
CA PRO A 288 28.99 46.04 -40.19
C PRO A 288 29.76 47.33 -39.87
N ARG A 289 29.91 47.63 -38.57
CA ARG A 289 30.83 48.64 -38.01
C ARG A 289 31.75 48.04 -36.94
N GLN A 290 32.85 48.75 -36.72
CA GLN A 290 34.08 48.26 -36.08
C GLN A 290 33.96 47.97 -34.57
N ALA A 291 34.86 47.12 -34.09
CA ALA A 291 34.91 46.66 -32.70
C ALA A 291 35.44 47.73 -31.73
N ALA A 292 34.81 47.77 -30.55
CA ALA A 292 35.25 48.45 -29.33
C ALA A 292 34.86 47.55 -28.13
N PRO A 293 35.30 47.87 -26.89
CA PRO A 293 35.93 46.92 -25.97
C PRO A 293 35.05 45.73 -25.56
N SER A 294 35.70 44.63 -25.16
CA SER A 294 35.06 43.40 -24.71
C SER A 294 33.99 43.67 -23.65
N ALA A 295 32.73 43.58 -24.07
CA ALA A 295 31.57 43.59 -23.19
C ALA A 295 31.68 42.44 -22.17
N PRO A 296 31.05 42.54 -20.99
CA PRO A 296 30.84 41.38 -20.14
C PRO A 296 30.23 40.25 -20.98
N VAL A 297 30.70 39.02 -20.76
CA VAL A 297 30.20 37.83 -21.45
C VAL A 297 28.67 37.89 -21.42
N PRO A 298 27.98 37.94 -22.58
CA PRO A 298 26.53 37.99 -22.57
C PRO A 298 26.03 36.78 -21.80
N PRO A 299 24.94 36.91 -21.00
CA PRO A 299 24.33 35.74 -20.40
C PRO A 299 24.11 34.70 -21.51
N PRO A 300 24.30 33.39 -21.23
CA PRO A 300 24.12 32.36 -22.23
C PRO A 300 22.77 32.59 -22.93
N PRO A 301 22.67 32.38 -24.25
CA PRO A 301 21.42 32.60 -24.97
C PRO A 301 20.31 31.88 -24.20
N PRO A 302 19.12 32.50 -24.04
CA PRO A 302 18.02 31.86 -23.33
C PRO A 302 17.88 30.44 -23.88
N ALA A 303 17.78 29.46 -22.97
CA ALA A 303 17.53 28.09 -23.38
C ALA A 303 16.34 28.11 -24.36
N PRO A 304 16.37 27.29 -25.43
CA PRO A 304 15.28 27.28 -26.41
C PRO A 304 13.94 27.18 -25.67
N ASP A 305 12.95 27.98 -26.06
CA ASP A 305 11.62 27.99 -25.43
C ASP A 305 10.98 26.62 -25.61
N LEU A 306 11.26 25.73 -24.66
CA LEU A 306 10.80 24.35 -24.66
C LEU A 306 9.27 24.37 -24.50
N PRO A 307 8.53 23.49 -25.21
CA PRO A 307 7.13 23.27 -24.93
C PRO A 307 6.91 23.03 -23.43
N SER A 308 5.81 23.53 -22.88
CA SER A 308 5.50 23.42 -21.45
C SER A 308 4.15 22.75 -21.26
N VAL A 309 4.09 21.84 -20.29
CA VAL A 309 2.85 21.14 -19.89
C VAL A 309 2.67 21.22 -18.37
N ASP A 310 1.43 21.01 -17.93
CA ASP A 310 1.10 20.92 -16.52
C ASP A 310 1.75 19.67 -15.90
N VAL A 311 1.63 18.52 -16.56
CA VAL A 311 2.18 17.24 -16.06
C VAL A 311 2.84 16.44 -17.18
N ALA A 312 4.06 15.94 -16.92
CA ALA A 312 4.65 14.88 -17.72
C ALA A 312 4.49 13.53 -17.02
N VAL A 313 4.03 12.52 -17.75
CA VAL A 313 3.90 11.13 -17.29
C VAL A 313 4.96 10.31 -18.01
N ILE A 314 5.81 9.61 -17.26
CA ILE A 314 6.92 8.81 -17.81
C ILE A 314 6.56 7.33 -17.64
N GLY A 315 6.11 6.69 -18.72
CA GLY A 315 5.70 5.29 -18.82
C GLY A 315 4.21 5.15 -19.18
N GLY A 316 3.91 4.58 -20.36
CA GLY A 316 2.55 4.30 -20.85
C GLY A 316 2.00 2.93 -20.39
N GLY A 317 2.33 2.54 -19.16
CA GLY A 317 1.73 1.40 -18.47
C GLY A 317 0.44 1.76 -17.73
N PRO A 318 -0.21 0.81 -17.02
CA PRO A 318 -1.49 1.02 -16.34
C PRO A 318 -1.51 2.23 -15.39
N ALA A 319 -0.44 2.45 -14.62
CA ALA A 319 -0.29 3.59 -13.73
C ALA A 319 -0.26 4.94 -14.48
N GLY A 320 0.58 5.04 -15.53
CA GLY A 320 0.73 6.28 -16.28
C GLY A 320 -0.50 6.62 -17.10
N LEU A 321 -1.11 5.63 -17.76
CA LEU A 321 -2.33 5.83 -18.54
C LEU A 321 -3.51 6.24 -17.65
N GLN A 322 -3.69 5.61 -16.48
CA GLN A 322 -4.75 6.02 -15.54
C GLN A 322 -4.50 7.42 -14.97
N ALA A 323 -3.24 7.77 -14.66
CA ALA A 323 -2.89 9.12 -14.23
C ALA A 323 -3.20 10.16 -15.32
N ALA A 324 -2.79 9.88 -16.56
CA ALA A 324 -3.05 10.74 -17.71
C ALA A 324 -4.56 10.92 -17.97
N LEU A 325 -5.36 9.86 -17.88
CA LEU A 325 -6.82 9.92 -18.02
C LEU A 325 -7.45 10.85 -16.97
N THR A 326 -7.08 10.69 -15.70
CA THR A 326 -7.61 11.51 -14.60
C THR A 326 -7.17 12.97 -14.72
N LEU A 327 -5.89 13.24 -15.04
CA LEU A 327 -5.35 14.59 -15.21
C LEU A 327 -5.98 15.33 -16.40
N THR A 328 -6.16 14.64 -17.52
CA THR A 328 -6.77 15.22 -18.74
C THR A 328 -8.25 15.54 -18.50
N ARG A 329 -8.98 14.68 -17.78
CA ARG A 329 -10.35 14.98 -17.30
C ARG A 329 -10.39 16.12 -16.29
N GLY A 330 -9.34 16.28 -15.49
CA GLY A 330 -9.06 17.47 -14.66
C GLY A 330 -8.62 18.72 -15.44
N ARG A 331 -8.66 18.68 -16.79
CA ARG A 331 -8.30 19.76 -17.71
C ARG A 331 -6.85 20.26 -17.56
N ARG A 332 -5.94 19.38 -17.21
CA ARG A 332 -4.49 19.63 -17.26
C ARG A 332 -3.94 19.23 -18.63
N SER A 333 -2.93 19.96 -19.08
CA SER A 333 -2.11 19.59 -20.24
C SER A 333 -1.12 18.48 -19.85
N VAL A 334 -1.16 17.36 -20.56
CA VAL A 334 -0.39 16.15 -20.21
C VAL A 334 0.50 15.70 -21.37
N ALA A 335 1.79 15.47 -21.10
CA ALA A 335 2.67 14.75 -22.02
C ALA A 335 2.94 13.35 -21.47
N VAL A 336 2.48 12.31 -22.17
CA VAL A 336 2.78 10.91 -21.83
C VAL A 336 3.96 10.46 -22.67
N PHE A 337 5.07 10.10 -22.02
CA PHE A 337 6.23 9.48 -22.64
C PHE A 337 6.14 7.98 -22.47
N ASP A 338 6.22 7.24 -23.56
CA ASP A 338 6.27 5.79 -23.55
C ASP A 338 7.37 5.33 -24.52
N GLU A 339 8.39 4.63 -24.01
CA GLU A 339 9.50 4.25 -24.88
C GLU A 339 9.08 3.15 -25.87
N PRO A 340 9.66 3.12 -27.09
CA PRO A 340 9.39 2.07 -28.09
C PRO A 340 10.10 0.76 -27.73
N ALA A 341 9.84 0.25 -26.52
CA ALA A 341 10.31 -1.02 -25.99
C ALA A 341 9.12 -1.90 -25.60
N PRO A 342 9.27 -3.25 -25.56
CA PRO A 342 8.21 -4.12 -25.06
C PRO A 342 7.84 -3.78 -23.62
N ALA A 343 6.54 -3.60 -23.37
CA ALA A 343 6.02 -3.45 -22.02
C ALA A 343 6.42 -4.64 -21.14
N ARG A 344 6.52 -4.44 -19.83
CA ARG A 344 6.98 -5.46 -18.89
C ARG A 344 6.22 -6.79 -18.99
N ASN A 345 4.91 -6.74 -19.21
CA ASN A 345 4.05 -7.90 -19.41
C ASN A 345 3.80 -8.25 -20.90
N ALA A 346 4.59 -7.76 -21.85
CA ALA A 346 4.37 -8.00 -23.29
C ALA A 346 4.48 -9.47 -23.72
N ALA A 347 5.04 -10.35 -22.87
CA ALA A 347 5.06 -11.80 -23.08
C ALA A 347 3.80 -12.51 -22.56
N ALA A 348 2.92 -11.84 -21.79
CA ALA A 348 1.68 -12.42 -21.33
C ALA A 348 0.64 -12.41 -22.46
N HIS A 349 -0.05 -13.53 -22.68
CA HIS A 349 -1.09 -13.68 -23.69
C HIS A 349 -2.24 -12.68 -23.47
N ALA A 350 -2.63 -12.46 -22.22
CA ALA A 350 -3.66 -11.51 -21.82
C ALA A 350 -3.38 -10.89 -20.44
N VAL A 351 -4.22 -9.94 -20.05
CA VAL A 351 -4.29 -9.36 -18.71
C VAL A 351 -5.52 -9.92 -18.01
N HIS A 352 -5.31 -10.66 -16.92
CA HIS A 352 -6.39 -11.21 -16.09
C HIS A 352 -6.51 -10.50 -14.75
N GLY A 353 -7.68 -10.60 -14.12
CA GLY A 353 -7.99 -9.96 -12.85
C GLY A 353 -8.17 -8.45 -12.94
N TYR A 354 -8.29 -7.89 -14.15
CA TYR A 354 -8.55 -6.46 -14.37
C TYR A 354 -9.99 -6.27 -14.85
N LEU A 355 -10.89 -5.90 -13.93
CA LEU A 355 -12.31 -5.68 -14.23
C LEU A 355 -12.50 -4.71 -15.42
N GLY A 356 -13.20 -5.18 -16.45
CA GLY A 356 -13.45 -4.44 -17.70
C GLY A 356 -12.39 -4.63 -18.79
N PHE A 357 -11.26 -5.27 -18.47
CA PHE A 357 -10.14 -5.55 -19.39
C PHE A 357 -9.61 -7.00 -19.27
N ASP A 358 -10.38 -7.88 -18.62
CA ASP A 358 -10.05 -9.29 -18.41
C ASP A 358 -9.96 -10.04 -19.74
N ASP A 359 -8.97 -10.93 -19.87
CA ASP A 359 -8.68 -11.70 -21.08
C ASP A 359 -8.32 -10.87 -22.33
N LEU A 360 -7.86 -9.62 -22.15
CA LEU A 360 -7.35 -8.79 -23.25
C LEU A 360 -5.81 -8.75 -23.32
N PRO A 361 -5.20 -8.81 -24.52
CA PRO A 361 -3.76 -8.64 -24.69
C PRO A 361 -3.25 -7.31 -24.09
N PRO A 362 -2.07 -7.28 -23.44
CA PRO A 362 -1.53 -6.06 -22.82
C PRO A 362 -1.43 -4.85 -23.75
N ALA A 363 -1.13 -5.06 -25.04
CA ALA A 363 -1.10 -4.02 -26.06
C ALA A 363 -2.50 -3.45 -26.36
N GLU A 364 -3.54 -4.29 -26.33
CA GLU A 364 -4.92 -3.89 -26.58
C GLU A 364 -5.48 -3.08 -25.41
N VAL A 365 -5.18 -3.47 -24.17
CA VAL A 365 -5.50 -2.67 -22.97
C VAL A 365 -4.88 -1.28 -23.05
N ARG A 366 -3.60 -1.18 -23.45
CA ARG A 366 -2.92 0.12 -23.65
C ARG A 366 -3.55 0.94 -24.78
N ARG A 367 -3.90 0.31 -25.91
CA ARG A 367 -4.57 0.96 -27.06
C ARG A 367 -5.92 1.55 -26.65
N ILE A 368 -6.78 0.75 -26.01
CA ILE A 368 -8.11 1.19 -25.56
C ILE A 368 -8.00 2.32 -24.54
N ALA A 369 -7.06 2.23 -23.59
CA ALA A 369 -6.82 3.28 -22.60
C ALA A 369 -6.34 4.58 -23.28
N TRP A 370 -5.43 4.52 -24.25
CA TRP A 370 -5.03 5.71 -25.01
C TRP A 370 -6.20 6.34 -25.78
N GLU A 371 -7.03 5.54 -26.46
CA GLU A 371 -8.24 6.04 -27.13
C GLU A 371 -9.26 6.68 -26.17
N GLN A 372 -9.28 6.30 -24.89
CA GLN A 372 -10.10 6.94 -23.87
C GLN A 372 -9.51 8.29 -23.43
N ILE A 373 -8.18 8.42 -23.37
CA ILE A 373 -7.46 9.64 -22.99
C ILE A 373 -7.54 10.69 -24.12
N ASP A 374 -7.22 10.29 -25.35
CA ASP A 374 -7.14 11.16 -26.53
C ASP A 374 -8.46 11.89 -26.84
N ARG A 375 -9.59 11.23 -26.55
CA ARG A 375 -10.96 11.78 -26.66
C ARG A 375 -11.19 13.10 -25.90
N TYR A 376 -10.36 13.44 -24.91
CA TYR A 376 -10.46 14.70 -24.17
C TYR A 376 -9.55 15.82 -24.71
N GLY A 377 -8.63 15.53 -25.65
CA GLY A 377 -7.83 16.53 -26.37
C GLY A 377 -6.79 17.31 -25.54
N GLY A 378 -6.53 16.91 -24.30
CA GLY A 378 -5.58 17.58 -23.39
C GLY A 378 -4.28 16.80 -23.13
N ALA A 379 -4.09 15.65 -23.80
CA ALA A 379 -2.90 14.81 -23.65
C ALA A 379 -2.24 14.55 -25.01
N THR A 380 -0.91 14.38 -25.00
CA THR A 380 -0.12 13.96 -26.16
C THR A 380 0.71 12.73 -25.79
N LEU A 381 0.72 11.71 -26.64
CA LEU A 381 1.62 10.56 -26.53
C LEU A 381 2.90 10.83 -27.31
N HIS A 382 4.03 10.61 -26.65
CA HIS A 382 5.38 10.70 -27.19
C HIS A 382 6.01 9.31 -27.12
N GLU A 383 6.26 8.69 -28.28
CA GLU A 383 6.93 7.38 -28.39
C GLU A 383 8.45 7.52 -28.17
N GLU A 384 8.84 8.10 -27.03
CA GLU A 384 10.18 8.59 -26.72
C GLU A 384 10.61 8.18 -25.32
N ARG A 385 11.89 7.78 -25.18
CA ARG A 385 12.48 7.45 -23.87
C ARG A 385 13.00 8.71 -23.19
N VAL A 386 12.55 8.94 -21.95
CA VAL A 386 13.11 9.97 -21.07
C VAL A 386 14.37 9.42 -20.40
N ASP A 387 15.52 10.02 -20.72
CA ASP A 387 16.85 9.62 -20.24
C ASP A 387 17.28 10.37 -18.96
N ASP A 388 16.72 11.56 -18.71
CA ASP A 388 16.93 12.36 -17.49
C ASP A 388 15.75 13.31 -17.20
N VAL A 389 15.63 13.72 -15.93
CA VAL A 389 14.73 14.79 -15.49
C VAL A 389 15.52 15.71 -14.56
N GLN A 390 15.54 17.00 -14.86
CA GLN A 390 16.33 18.01 -14.14
C GLN A 390 15.42 19.12 -13.61
N ARG A 391 15.85 19.85 -12.58
CA ARG A 391 15.20 21.11 -12.17
C ARG A 391 15.66 22.25 -13.08
N GLY A 392 14.73 22.91 -13.74
CA GLY A 392 14.94 24.15 -14.48
C GLY A 392 15.04 25.38 -13.57
N GLN A 393 15.45 26.51 -14.13
CA GLN A 393 15.64 27.75 -13.37
C GLN A 393 14.34 28.35 -12.81
N SER A 394 13.17 28.04 -13.42
CA SER A 394 11.84 28.41 -12.92
C SER A 394 11.37 27.56 -11.73
N GLY A 395 12.08 26.47 -11.41
CA GLY A 395 11.62 25.43 -10.49
C GLY A 395 10.84 24.29 -11.17
N ASP A 396 10.40 24.46 -12.41
CA ASP A 396 9.76 23.38 -13.18
C ASP A 396 10.77 22.26 -13.52
N PHE A 397 10.28 21.09 -13.89
CA PHE A 397 11.12 20.03 -14.42
C PHE A 397 11.43 20.24 -15.90
N VAL A 398 12.66 19.92 -16.30
CA VAL A 398 13.08 19.78 -17.71
C VAL A 398 13.23 18.29 -17.99
N LEU A 399 12.50 17.77 -18.98
CA LEU A 399 12.61 16.39 -19.42
C LEU A 399 13.61 16.29 -20.57
N HIS A 400 14.53 15.33 -20.49
CA HIS A 400 15.55 15.08 -21.50
C HIS A 400 15.33 13.70 -22.14
N THR A 401 15.46 13.66 -23.47
CA THR A 401 15.48 12.45 -24.28
C THR A 401 16.90 12.25 -24.84
N GLY A 402 17.11 11.21 -25.65
CA GLY A 402 18.37 11.02 -26.37
C GLY A 402 18.76 12.17 -27.31
N ALA A 403 17.80 13.03 -27.69
CA ALA A 403 18.03 14.24 -28.48
C ALA A 403 18.43 15.49 -27.64
N GLY A 404 18.38 15.40 -26.31
CA GLY A 404 18.62 16.52 -25.39
C GLY A 404 17.35 17.00 -24.67
N PRO A 405 17.32 18.26 -24.20
CA PRO A 405 16.13 18.84 -23.56
C PRO A 405 14.94 18.83 -24.52
N TYR A 406 13.78 18.35 -24.06
CA TYR A 406 12.61 18.07 -24.92
C TYR A 406 11.40 18.94 -24.57
N LEU A 407 10.99 18.97 -23.29
CA LEU A 407 9.92 19.84 -22.79
C LEU A 407 10.10 20.18 -21.31
N THR A 408 9.30 21.12 -20.81
CA THR A 408 9.17 21.43 -19.38
C THR A 408 7.83 20.97 -18.81
N ALA A 409 7.82 20.58 -17.53
CA ALA A 409 6.61 20.15 -16.83
C ALA A 409 6.60 20.61 -15.37
N ARG A 410 5.46 21.08 -14.87
CA ARG A 410 5.34 21.52 -13.46
C ARG A 410 5.38 20.34 -12.49
N HIS A 411 4.74 19.24 -12.87
CA HIS A 411 4.72 17.96 -12.14
C HIS A 411 5.23 16.82 -13.02
N VAL A 412 5.84 15.81 -12.42
CA VAL A 412 6.30 14.58 -13.10
C VAL A 412 5.72 13.36 -12.41
N VAL A 413 4.98 12.53 -13.16
CA VAL A 413 4.50 11.21 -12.73
C VAL A 413 5.43 10.16 -13.32
N LEU A 414 6.36 9.67 -12.51
CA LEU A 414 7.28 8.60 -12.87
C LEU A 414 6.56 7.25 -12.75
N ALA A 415 5.94 6.78 -13.84
CA ALA A 415 5.18 5.53 -13.93
C ALA A 415 5.93 4.44 -14.72
N SER A 416 7.26 4.49 -14.72
CA SER A 416 8.16 3.72 -15.60
C SER A 416 8.24 2.22 -15.28
N GLY A 417 7.59 1.75 -14.22
CA GLY A 417 7.70 0.38 -13.73
C GLY A 417 9.12 -0.02 -13.34
N TYR A 418 9.41 -1.32 -13.47
CA TYR A 418 10.70 -1.94 -13.19
C TYR A 418 10.99 -3.03 -14.25
N ARG A 419 12.21 -3.58 -14.30
CA ARG A 419 12.60 -4.70 -15.19
C ARG A 419 12.76 -6.01 -14.43
N ASP A 420 12.19 -7.10 -14.94
CA ASP A 420 12.45 -8.44 -14.40
C ASP A 420 13.86 -8.92 -14.82
N ALA A 421 14.71 -9.23 -13.83
CA ALA A 421 16.08 -9.69 -14.04
C ALA A 421 16.09 -11.20 -14.30
N TYR A 422 15.84 -11.58 -15.56
CA TYR A 422 15.81 -12.97 -15.99
C TYR A 422 17.16 -13.68 -15.76
N PRO A 423 17.16 -14.95 -15.31
CA PRO A 423 18.39 -15.73 -15.16
C PRO A 423 19.02 -16.01 -16.53
N ASP A 424 20.34 -16.11 -16.57
CA ASP A 424 21.09 -16.48 -17.79
C ASP A 424 21.03 -17.99 -18.03
N LEU A 425 19.85 -18.46 -18.41
CA LEU A 425 19.55 -19.85 -18.71
C LEU A 425 18.99 -19.96 -20.12
N SER A 426 19.69 -20.73 -20.97
CA SER A 426 19.23 -21.05 -22.33
C SER A 426 17.82 -21.64 -22.30
N GLY A 427 16.90 -21.10 -23.12
CA GLY A 427 15.50 -21.51 -23.13
C GLY A 427 14.58 -20.80 -22.14
N PHE A 428 15.09 -20.04 -21.17
CA PHE A 428 14.23 -19.36 -20.20
C PHE A 428 13.34 -18.30 -20.86
N ARG A 429 13.92 -17.47 -21.73
CA ARG A 429 13.20 -16.35 -22.37
C ARG A 429 12.16 -16.84 -23.36
N GLU A 430 12.44 -17.95 -24.05
CA GLU A 430 11.50 -18.56 -25.00
C GLU A 430 10.31 -19.25 -24.33
N CYS A 431 10.41 -19.61 -23.04
CA CYS A 431 9.31 -20.16 -22.27
C CYS A 431 8.60 -19.11 -21.38
N TRP A 432 9.13 -17.90 -21.26
CA TRP A 432 8.57 -16.83 -20.41
C TRP A 432 7.26 -16.29 -20.98
N GLY A 433 6.20 -16.30 -20.15
CA GLY A 433 4.82 -15.96 -20.57
C GLY A 433 4.07 -17.10 -21.26
N GLU A 434 4.77 -18.17 -21.66
CA GLU A 434 4.21 -19.33 -22.37
C GLU A 434 4.03 -20.56 -21.47
N SER A 435 4.96 -20.75 -20.54
CA SER A 435 4.98 -21.88 -19.58
C SER A 435 5.84 -21.63 -18.34
N ILE A 436 6.72 -20.62 -18.36
CA ILE A 436 7.29 -19.99 -17.18
C ILE A 436 6.48 -18.73 -16.89
N ILE A 437 5.77 -18.71 -15.76
CA ILE A 437 4.85 -17.63 -15.38
C ILE A 437 5.35 -16.87 -14.14
N PRO A 438 5.12 -15.55 -14.04
CA PRO A 438 5.53 -14.75 -12.87
C PRO A 438 4.54 -14.82 -11.69
N CYS A 439 3.28 -15.14 -11.93
CA CYS A 439 2.19 -14.76 -11.04
C CYS A 439 1.03 -15.77 -11.07
N VAL A 440 0.78 -16.48 -9.95
CA VAL A 440 -0.32 -17.47 -9.86
C VAL A 440 -1.71 -16.85 -9.98
N LEU A 441 -1.87 -15.57 -9.59
CA LEU A 441 -3.13 -14.84 -9.71
C LEU A 441 -3.37 -14.26 -11.11
N CYS A 442 -2.34 -14.28 -11.96
CA CYS A 442 -2.39 -13.72 -13.30
C CYS A 442 -2.65 -14.85 -14.31
N ASP A 443 -1.80 -15.87 -14.33
CA ASP A 443 -1.83 -16.93 -15.35
C ASP A 443 -2.22 -18.31 -14.78
N GLY A 444 -2.56 -18.39 -13.49
CA GLY A 444 -2.79 -19.67 -12.81
C GLY A 444 -4.02 -20.42 -13.31
N TYR A 445 -5.04 -19.71 -13.79
CA TYR A 445 -6.25 -20.34 -14.34
C TYR A 445 -5.95 -21.00 -15.69
N GLU A 446 -5.16 -20.36 -16.55
CA GLU A 446 -4.75 -20.80 -17.89
C GLU A 446 -3.82 -22.03 -17.82
N HIS A 447 -3.11 -22.15 -16.70
CA HIS A 447 -2.19 -23.24 -16.38
C HIS A 447 -2.76 -24.30 -15.43
N ARG A 448 -4.07 -24.24 -15.11
CA ARG A 448 -4.74 -25.20 -14.22
C ARG A 448 -4.63 -26.65 -14.72
N ASP A 449 -4.75 -27.58 -13.77
CA ASP A 449 -4.70 -29.05 -13.95
C ASP A 449 -3.37 -29.61 -14.50
N ARG A 450 -2.38 -28.76 -14.80
CA ARG A 450 -1.02 -29.14 -15.24
C ARG A 450 -0.09 -29.48 -14.07
N ALA A 451 0.99 -30.22 -14.35
CA ALA A 451 2.07 -30.42 -13.39
C ALA A 451 2.89 -29.13 -13.18
N TRP A 452 2.96 -28.63 -11.94
CA TRP A 452 3.66 -27.37 -11.61
C TRP A 452 4.92 -27.57 -10.77
N ALA A 453 5.88 -26.67 -10.96
CA ALA A 453 6.91 -26.40 -9.97
C ALA A 453 6.98 -24.90 -9.63
N ILE A 454 7.38 -24.58 -8.40
CA ILE A 454 7.60 -23.20 -7.92
C ILE A 454 9.08 -23.04 -7.55
N VAL A 455 9.75 -22.03 -8.11
CA VAL A 455 11.13 -21.68 -7.73
C VAL A 455 11.12 -20.66 -6.59
N ARG A 456 11.57 -21.07 -5.39
CA ARG A 456 11.80 -20.18 -4.25
C ARG A 456 13.29 -19.89 -4.12
N ALA A 457 13.78 -18.93 -4.91
CA ALA A 457 15.19 -18.52 -4.95
C ALA A 457 15.44 -17.02 -4.67
N SER A 458 14.40 -16.23 -4.40
CA SER A 458 14.52 -14.79 -4.11
C SER A 458 13.67 -14.41 -2.89
N ALA A 459 14.00 -13.27 -2.25
CA ALA A 459 13.20 -12.75 -1.13
C ALA A 459 11.73 -12.54 -1.52
N ARG A 460 11.50 -12.11 -2.77
CA ARG A 460 10.16 -11.97 -3.37
C ARG A 460 9.48 -13.32 -3.64
N ALA A 461 10.19 -14.33 -4.11
CA ALA A 461 9.65 -15.68 -4.24
C ALA A 461 9.25 -16.32 -2.89
N ARG A 462 9.60 -15.69 -1.75
CA ARG A 462 9.13 -16.10 -0.42
C ARG A 462 7.84 -15.41 0.03
N THR A 463 7.38 -14.32 -0.60
CA THR A 463 6.18 -13.58 -0.14
C THR A 463 4.85 -14.23 -0.54
N THR A 464 4.85 -15.06 -1.58
CA THR A 464 3.70 -15.90 -1.96
C THR A 464 3.78 -17.24 -1.24
N ASP A 465 2.70 -17.62 -0.56
CA ASP A 465 2.56 -18.96 0.00
C ASP A 465 2.42 -19.99 -1.14
N PRO A 466 3.32 -20.98 -1.28
CA PRO A 466 3.23 -21.96 -2.36
C PRO A 466 1.94 -22.78 -2.33
N ARG A 467 1.27 -22.90 -1.17
CA ARG A 467 -0.03 -23.58 -1.06
C ARG A 467 -1.12 -22.90 -1.85
N LEU A 468 -1.00 -21.60 -2.16
CA LEU A 468 -1.95 -20.87 -2.99
C LEU A 468 -2.11 -21.52 -4.38
N ALA A 469 -1.05 -22.15 -4.92
CA ALA A 469 -1.09 -22.88 -6.19
C ALA A 469 -2.04 -24.09 -6.18
N ARG A 470 -2.41 -24.63 -5.00
CA ARG A 470 -3.36 -25.76 -4.88
C ARG A 470 -4.78 -25.43 -5.38
N ASN A 471 -5.12 -24.17 -5.60
CA ASN A 471 -6.37 -23.78 -6.24
C ASN A 471 -6.42 -24.14 -7.74
N TRP A 472 -5.26 -24.34 -8.37
CA TRP A 472 -5.15 -24.64 -9.80
C TRP A 472 -4.45 -25.96 -10.12
N THR A 473 -3.69 -26.56 -9.20
CA THR A 473 -3.03 -27.85 -9.46
C THR A 473 -2.98 -28.81 -8.27
N SER A 474 -3.33 -30.06 -8.56
CA SER A 474 -3.13 -31.22 -7.68
C SER A 474 -1.72 -31.81 -7.76
N ASP A 475 -0.91 -31.44 -8.75
CA ASP A 475 0.48 -31.86 -8.88
C ASP A 475 1.46 -30.69 -8.72
N LEU A 476 1.96 -30.51 -7.49
CA LEU A 476 2.76 -29.35 -7.10
C LEU A 476 4.12 -29.76 -6.56
N GLN A 477 5.15 -29.04 -7.00
CA GLN A 477 6.53 -29.23 -6.59
C GLN A 477 7.17 -27.89 -6.18
N LEU A 478 8.15 -27.95 -5.29
CA LEU A 478 8.86 -26.78 -4.78
C LEU A 478 10.36 -26.94 -4.97
N ILE A 479 11.01 -25.99 -5.63
CA ILE A 479 12.45 -25.95 -5.84
C ILE A 479 13.03 -24.87 -4.92
N GLN A 480 13.81 -25.30 -3.94
CA GLN A 480 14.45 -24.47 -2.93
C GLN A 480 15.87 -24.08 -3.37
N GLY A 481 16.01 -22.88 -3.94
CA GLY A 481 17.27 -22.33 -4.44
C GLY A 481 17.89 -21.30 -3.49
N GLY A 482 19.22 -21.17 -3.54
CA GLY A 482 19.99 -20.27 -2.68
C GLY A 482 19.71 -20.45 -1.18
N ASP A 483 19.79 -19.36 -0.43
CA ASP A 483 19.60 -19.32 1.03
C ASP A 483 18.12 -19.43 1.46
N ALA A 484 17.19 -19.62 0.53
CA ALA A 484 15.75 -19.63 0.77
C ALA A 484 15.22 -21.02 1.21
N GLN A 485 15.77 -21.55 2.29
CA GLN A 485 15.32 -22.81 2.86
C GLN A 485 14.01 -22.66 3.66
N LEU A 486 13.13 -23.66 3.55
CA LEU A 486 12.00 -23.85 4.45
C LEU A 486 12.49 -24.25 5.85
N THR A 487 11.77 -23.84 6.89
CA THR A 487 11.90 -24.46 8.21
C THR A 487 11.36 -25.90 8.18
N ASP A 488 11.83 -26.76 9.09
CA ASP A 488 11.36 -28.16 9.18
C ASP A 488 9.86 -28.28 9.43
N LEU A 489 9.21 -27.25 9.99
CA LEU A 489 7.77 -27.21 10.18
C LEU A 489 7.03 -26.89 8.88
N GLU A 490 7.53 -25.94 8.08
CA GLU A 490 6.95 -25.64 6.77
C GLU A 490 7.19 -26.78 5.79
N ALA A 491 8.38 -27.40 5.79
CA ALA A 491 8.70 -28.55 4.95
C ALA A 491 7.71 -29.71 5.20
N ARG A 492 7.53 -30.12 6.46
CA ARG A 492 6.53 -31.14 6.83
C ARG A 492 5.12 -30.77 6.40
N ARG A 493 4.69 -29.53 6.58
CA ARG A 493 3.38 -29.04 6.11
C ARG A 493 3.22 -29.08 4.58
N MET A 494 4.30 -28.91 3.81
CA MET A 494 4.27 -29.07 2.36
C MET A 494 4.15 -30.55 1.98
N GLU A 495 4.92 -31.41 2.63
CA GLU A 495 4.91 -32.87 2.42
C GLU A 495 3.57 -33.51 2.79
N GLU A 496 2.97 -33.11 3.92
CA GLU A 496 1.60 -33.48 4.35
C GLU A 496 0.53 -33.09 3.32
N LEU A 497 0.74 -31.97 2.61
CA LEU A 497 -0.12 -31.52 1.50
C LEU A 497 0.24 -32.19 0.17
N GLY A 498 1.15 -33.17 0.13
CA GLY A 498 1.56 -33.89 -1.07
C GLY A 498 2.40 -33.06 -2.05
N VAL A 499 3.11 -32.03 -1.57
CA VAL A 499 4.02 -31.21 -2.39
C VAL A 499 5.42 -31.83 -2.37
N ARG A 500 6.01 -32.09 -3.55
CA ARG A 500 7.37 -32.64 -3.64
C ARG A 500 8.40 -31.52 -3.42
N LEU A 501 9.36 -31.74 -2.53
CA LEU A 501 10.43 -30.78 -2.21
C LEU A 501 11.74 -31.15 -2.88
N HIS A 502 12.33 -30.20 -3.59
CA HIS A 502 13.62 -30.32 -4.28
C HIS A 502 14.57 -29.24 -3.76
N ARG A 503 15.85 -29.57 -3.56
CA ARG A 503 16.89 -28.63 -3.11
C ARG A 503 17.97 -28.48 -4.16
N GLY A 504 18.40 -27.24 -4.40
CA GLY A 504 19.41 -26.91 -5.40
C GLY A 504 18.99 -25.70 -6.24
N ASN A 505 19.96 -25.06 -6.89
CA ASN A 505 19.68 -23.99 -7.84
C ASN A 505 19.32 -24.59 -9.20
N VAL A 506 18.43 -23.94 -9.94
CA VAL A 506 18.13 -24.34 -11.32
C VAL A 506 19.31 -23.95 -12.22
N ALA A 507 19.92 -24.94 -12.86
CA ALA A 507 21.09 -24.81 -13.72
C ALA A 507 20.78 -24.98 -15.22
N GLY A 508 19.59 -25.45 -15.59
CA GLY A 508 19.16 -25.58 -16.98
C GLY A 508 17.65 -25.72 -17.15
N ILE A 509 17.12 -25.28 -18.30
CA ILE A 509 15.72 -25.44 -18.71
C ILE A 509 15.64 -26.57 -19.75
N ARG A 510 14.75 -27.54 -19.54
CA ARG A 510 14.37 -28.55 -20.54
C ARG A 510 13.04 -28.12 -21.17
N ARG A 511 13.02 -27.89 -22.49
CA ARG A 511 11.86 -27.37 -23.24
C ARG A 511 11.62 -28.09 -24.56
N GLU A 512 10.37 -28.03 -25.01
CA GLU A 512 9.91 -28.43 -26.34
C GLU A 512 9.23 -27.20 -26.98
N GLY A 513 9.84 -26.62 -28.01
CA GLY A 513 9.38 -25.30 -28.50
C GLY A 513 9.46 -24.25 -27.39
N THR A 514 8.36 -23.53 -27.13
CA THR A 514 8.20 -22.56 -26.03
C THR A 514 7.64 -23.17 -24.74
N GLN A 515 7.43 -24.49 -24.70
CA GLN A 515 6.81 -25.18 -23.57
C GLN A 515 7.87 -25.88 -22.71
N ILE A 516 7.89 -25.57 -21.42
CA ILE A 516 8.76 -26.25 -20.46
C ILE A 516 8.30 -27.69 -20.24
N ARG A 517 9.28 -28.59 -20.08
CA ARG A 517 9.09 -30.01 -19.72
C ARG A 517 9.81 -30.36 -18.42
N GLY A 518 10.80 -29.57 -18.03
CA GLY A 518 11.52 -29.75 -16.79
C GLY A 518 12.61 -28.72 -16.57
N VAL A 519 13.30 -28.86 -15.45
CA VAL A 519 14.57 -28.20 -15.18
C VAL A 519 15.61 -29.19 -14.72
N THR A 520 16.88 -28.83 -14.86
CA THR A 520 18.02 -29.54 -14.27
C THR A 520 18.59 -28.68 -13.14
N LEU A 521 18.84 -29.26 -11.99
CA LEU A 521 19.45 -28.60 -10.84
C LEU A 521 20.98 -28.63 -10.92
N ASP A 522 21.64 -27.78 -10.14
CA ASP A 522 23.10 -27.74 -9.98
C ASP A 522 23.73 -29.08 -9.51
N SER A 523 22.96 -29.91 -8.81
CA SER A 523 23.30 -31.29 -8.44
C SER A 523 23.25 -32.29 -9.60
N GLY A 524 22.74 -31.88 -10.77
CA GLY A 524 22.42 -32.76 -11.90
C GLY A 524 21.07 -33.47 -11.80
N ALA A 525 20.31 -33.29 -10.70
CA ALA A 525 18.97 -33.84 -10.56
C ALA A 525 17.98 -33.18 -11.54
N GLU A 526 17.10 -33.98 -12.13
CA GLU A 526 16.04 -33.48 -13.02
C GLU A 526 14.70 -33.37 -12.28
N VAL A 527 13.99 -32.28 -12.51
CA VAL A 527 12.62 -32.07 -12.02
C VAL A 527 11.73 -31.84 -13.25
N GLU A 528 10.67 -32.63 -13.39
CA GLU A 528 9.74 -32.54 -14.52
C GLU A 528 8.55 -31.64 -14.16
N MET A 529 8.12 -30.75 -15.06
CA MET A 529 6.89 -29.97 -14.92
C MET A 529 6.44 -29.40 -16.27
N GLU A 530 5.15 -29.08 -16.37
CA GLU A 530 4.53 -28.42 -17.53
C GLU A 530 4.34 -26.91 -17.32
N THR A 531 4.52 -26.43 -16.09
CA THR A 531 4.45 -25.01 -15.74
C THR A 531 5.40 -24.70 -14.60
N LEU A 532 6.15 -23.60 -14.74
CA LEU A 532 7.14 -23.17 -13.76
C LEU A 532 6.81 -21.77 -13.28
N LEU A 533 6.37 -21.64 -12.02
CA LEU A 533 6.22 -20.34 -11.38
C LEU A 533 7.61 -19.85 -10.96
N TRP A 534 8.09 -18.79 -11.60
CA TRP A 534 9.37 -18.17 -11.27
C TRP A 534 9.20 -16.65 -11.17
N MET A 535 9.37 -16.11 -9.96
CA MET A 535 9.51 -14.66 -9.75
C MET A 535 10.99 -14.26 -9.74
N PRO A 536 11.55 -13.80 -10.89
CA PRO A 536 12.90 -13.24 -10.94
C PRO A 536 13.03 -12.00 -10.03
N PRO A 537 14.27 -11.60 -9.67
CA PRO A 537 14.52 -10.32 -9.03
C PRO A 537 14.01 -9.15 -9.87
N SER A 538 13.60 -8.08 -9.22
CA SER A 538 13.14 -6.84 -9.84
C SER A 538 14.23 -5.77 -9.80
N GLU A 539 14.59 -5.19 -10.94
CA GLU A 539 15.51 -4.07 -11.04
C GLU A 539 14.78 -2.75 -11.38
N PRO A 540 15.08 -1.63 -10.71
CA PRO A 540 14.66 -0.31 -11.15
C PRO A 540 15.17 0.01 -12.56
N VAL A 541 14.40 0.77 -13.34
CA VAL A 541 14.87 1.28 -14.64
C VAL A 541 16.04 2.27 -14.46
N PRO A 542 16.95 2.43 -15.44
CA PRO A 542 18.15 3.28 -15.31
C PRO A 542 17.86 4.74 -14.92
N LEU A 543 16.70 5.26 -15.32
CA LEU A 543 16.24 6.61 -14.95
C LEU A 543 16.13 6.76 -13.42
N VAL A 544 15.57 5.79 -12.69
CA VAL A 544 15.45 5.84 -11.22
C VAL A 544 16.83 6.02 -10.55
N ALA A 545 17.83 5.26 -11.00
CA ALA A 545 19.19 5.36 -10.49
C ALA A 545 19.89 6.69 -10.86
N ARG A 546 19.46 7.35 -11.94
CA ARG A 546 19.90 8.71 -12.29
C ARG A 546 19.25 9.74 -11.37
N LEU A 547 17.92 9.75 -11.26
CA LEU A 547 17.16 10.70 -10.43
C LEU A 547 17.54 10.61 -8.94
N ALA A 548 17.88 9.41 -8.45
CA ALA A 548 18.42 9.23 -7.10
C ALA A 548 19.77 9.94 -6.87
N ARG A 549 20.55 10.21 -7.92
CA ARG A 549 21.81 10.97 -7.85
C ARG A 549 21.63 12.45 -8.18
N THR A 550 20.75 12.80 -9.10
CA THR A 550 20.59 14.18 -9.61
C THR A 550 19.58 15.01 -8.83
N LEU A 551 18.54 14.38 -8.26
CA LEU A 551 17.45 15.04 -7.53
C LEU A 551 17.30 14.57 -6.07
N ASP A 552 18.22 13.72 -5.57
CA ASP A 552 18.11 13.05 -4.26
C ASP A 552 16.79 12.27 -4.06
N LEU A 553 16.31 11.62 -5.14
CA LEU A 553 15.16 10.73 -5.09
C LEU A 553 15.44 9.53 -4.18
N LYS A 554 14.73 9.47 -3.04
CA LYS A 554 14.89 8.38 -2.06
C LYS A 554 14.32 7.07 -2.61
N ARG A 555 14.93 5.97 -2.16
CA ARG A 555 14.62 4.61 -2.57
C ARG A 555 14.35 3.74 -1.35
N ASN A 556 13.49 2.74 -1.50
CA ASN A 556 13.23 1.75 -0.46
C ASN A 556 14.42 0.76 -0.33
N PRO A 557 14.47 -0.08 0.71
CA PRO A 557 15.55 -1.05 0.91
C PRO A 557 15.77 -2.00 -0.28
N GLU A 558 14.72 -2.26 -1.06
CA GLU A 558 14.73 -3.08 -2.28
C GLU A 558 15.31 -2.34 -3.50
N GLY A 559 15.61 -1.04 -3.37
CA GLY A 559 16.23 -0.20 -4.40
C GLY A 559 15.25 0.50 -5.36
N HIS A 560 13.94 0.27 -5.23
CA HIS A 560 12.88 0.94 -5.97
C HIS A 560 12.56 2.32 -5.40
N VAL A 561 11.72 3.12 -6.07
CA VAL A 561 11.39 4.48 -5.57
C VAL A 561 10.60 4.40 -4.27
N ALA A 562 10.96 5.22 -3.28
CA ALA A 562 10.18 5.39 -2.07
C ALA A 562 9.13 6.49 -2.29
N ALA A 563 7.85 6.14 -2.13
CA ALA A 563 6.73 7.08 -2.11
C ALA A 563 5.80 6.80 -0.93
N ASP A 564 4.97 7.78 -0.57
CA ASP A 564 3.92 7.62 0.43
C ASP A 564 2.62 7.05 -0.18
N ALA A 565 1.58 6.86 0.66
CA ALA A 565 0.28 6.36 0.19
C ALA A 565 -0.38 7.30 -0.85
N SER A 566 -0.07 8.60 -0.81
CA SER A 566 -0.48 9.62 -1.77
C SER A 566 0.40 9.65 -3.03
N GLN A 567 1.35 8.71 -3.16
CA GLN A 567 2.31 8.57 -4.27
C GLN A 567 3.34 9.71 -4.37
N ARG A 568 3.48 10.55 -3.33
CA ARG A 568 4.51 11.60 -3.27
C ARG A 568 5.87 10.99 -2.99
N THR A 569 6.89 11.43 -3.71
CA THR A 569 8.29 11.05 -3.45
C THR A 569 9.00 12.06 -2.53
N SER A 570 10.28 11.85 -2.26
CA SER A 570 11.13 12.86 -1.59
C SER A 570 11.38 14.13 -2.41
N VAL A 571 11.02 14.13 -3.70
CA VAL A 571 11.22 15.26 -4.62
C VAL A 571 9.86 15.92 -4.85
N GLU A 572 9.72 17.18 -4.42
CA GLU A 572 8.47 17.94 -4.55
C GLU A 572 7.96 17.93 -5.99
N ARG A 573 6.65 17.71 -6.19
CA ARG A 573 5.99 17.58 -7.50
C ARG A 573 6.44 16.40 -8.37
N LEU A 574 7.29 15.50 -7.86
CA LEU A 574 7.60 14.20 -8.48
C LEU A 574 6.87 13.09 -7.75
N TRP A 575 6.11 12.31 -8.51
CA TRP A 575 5.19 11.26 -8.07
C TRP A 575 5.64 9.93 -8.67
N ALA A 576 5.39 8.80 -7.99
CA ALA A 576 5.92 7.51 -8.44
C ALA A 576 4.91 6.35 -8.35
N PRO A 577 3.76 6.40 -9.03
CA PRO A 577 2.77 5.34 -8.97
C PRO A 577 3.16 4.06 -9.73
N GLY A 578 2.65 2.93 -9.27
CA GLY A 578 2.80 1.63 -9.93
C GLY A 578 4.09 0.89 -9.59
N ASP A 579 4.44 -0.05 -10.46
CA ASP A 579 5.55 -0.98 -10.31
C ASP A 579 6.94 -0.32 -10.05
N VAL A 580 7.07 0.99 -10.24
CA VAL A 580 8.30 1.76 -9.95
C VAL A 580 8.67 1.78 -8.45
N GLN A 581 7.72 1.47 -7.56
CA GLN A 581 7.92 1.27 -6.12
C GLN A 581 8.26 -0.18 -5.75
N GLY A 582 8.24 -1.10 -6.73
CA GLY A 582 8.12 -2.54 -6.53
C GLY A 582 6.73 -3.03 -6.95
N TRP A 583 6.55 -4.36 -7.02
CA TRP A 583 5.36 -4.98 -7.64
C TRP A 583 4.03 -4.57 -7.00
N ALA A 584 3.15 -4.02 -7.84
CA ALA A 584 1.74 -3.76 -7.55
C ALA A 584 0.82 -4.66 -8.40
N GLY A 585 1.18 -4.94 -9.65
CA GLY A 585 0.28 -5.56 -10.64
C GLY A 585 -0.67 -4.55 -11.30
N ALA A 586 -1.26 -4.92 -12.44
CA ALA A 586 -1.87 -3.96 -13.37
C ALA A 586 -2.99 -3.07 -12.77
N MET A 587 -3.98 -3.67 -12.10
CA MET A 587 -5.11 -2.94 -11.51
C MET A 587 -4.65 -2.02 -10.35
N ALA A 588 -3.81 -2.54 -9.43
CA ALA A 588 -3.30 -1.74 -8.32
C ALA A 588 -2.39 -0.60 -8.80
N ALA A 589 -1.59 -0.83 -9.85
CA ALA A 589 -0.79 0.21 -10.49
C ALA A 589 -1.69 1.30 -11.11
N ALA A 590 -2.77 0.94 -11.80
CA ALA A 590 -3.75 1.90 -12.29
C ALA A 590 -4.36 2.74 -11.14
N ARG A 591 -4.81 2.09 -10.05
CA ARG A 591 -5.33 2.80 -8.87
C ARG A 591 -4.31 3.75 -8.24
N GLN A 592 -3.04 3.37 -8.16
CA GLN A 592 -1.96 4.26 -7.72
C GLN A 592 -1.79 5.46 -8.67
N GLY A 593 -1.87 5.25 -9.98
CA GLY A 593 -1.89 6.33 -10.98
C GLY A 593 -3.04 7.31 -10.79
N GLU A 594 -4.23 6.80 -10.48
CA GLU A 594 -5.39 7.62 -10.14
C GLU A 594 -5.16 8.46 -8.88
N ILE A 595 -4.62 7.85 -7.81
CA ILE A 595 -4.32 8.56 -6.54
C ILE A 595 -3.33 9.70 -6.81
N ALA A 596 -2.21 9.42 -7.50
CA ALA A 596 -1.23 10.46 -7.85
C ALA A 596 -1.88 11.63 -8.60
N ALA A 597 -2.73 11.33 -9.60
CA ALA A 597 -3.45 12.35 -10.35
C ALA A 597 -4.44 13.15 -9.49
N GLN A 598 -5.19 12.51 -8.59
CA GLN A 598 -6.12 13.20 -7.69
C GLN A 598 -5.40 14.19 -6.76
N VAL A 599 -4.27 13.79 -6.16
CA VAL A 599 -3.50 14.66 -5.28
C VAL A 599 -2.82 15.79 -6.07
N ILE A 600 -2.31 15.54 -7.29
CA ILE A 600 -1.82 16.60 -8.19
C ILE A 600 -2.93 17.64 -8.48
N LEU A 601 -4.16 17.21 -8.74
CA LEU A 601 -5.28 18.12 -9.02
C LEU A 601 -5.68 18.96 -7.79
N HIS A 602 -5.55 18.42 -6.59
CA HIS A 602 -5.78 19.13 -5.33
C HIS A 602 -4.65 20.13 -5.01
N ASP A 603 -3.39 19.70 -5.12
CA ASP A 603 -2.20 20.52 -4.91
C ASP A 603 -2.13 21.71 -5.90
N TRP A 604 -2.86 21.65 -7.01
CA TRP A 604 -3.00 22.74 -7.99
C TRP A 604 -3.67 24.01 -7.46
N TYR A 605 -4.28 23.95 -6.28
CA TYR A 605 -4.98 25.06 -5.63
C TYR A 605 -4.28 25.57 -4.35
N GLN A 606 -3.08 25.08 -4.06
CA GLN A 606 -2.22 25.54 -2.95
C GLN A 606 -1.01 26.31 -3.46
#